data_AF-A0A942FYY8-F1
#
_entry.id   AF-A0A942FYY8-F1
#
_cell.length_a   1.000
_cell.length_b   1.000
_cell.length_c   1.000
_cell.angle_alpha   90.00
_cell.angle_beta   90.00
_cell.angle_gamma   90.00
#
_symmetry.space_group_name_H-M   'P 1'
#
loop_
_entity.id
_entity.type
_entity.pdbx_description
1 polymer ?
#
loop_
_entity_poly.entity_id
_entity_poly.type
_entity_poly.pdbx_seq_one_letter_code
_entity_poly.pdbx_strand_id
1 'polypeptide(L)'
;MHHRHALYLYLAVLPAPTFVHDPALLALGLLIALALAGTGRWRILRRSLLAILAFNLSVSLGVVLVGLWQGRIDTGWLLLANLRVLLMAYLGFWFVARVNLLAALHGWPTATLVATLALGQARAFERLIRDFRHAFASRSIIKPRLLDRRRHAGAQAIALLDKAQAQSTEVALAMRSRGSFDA
;
A
#
# COMPACT_ATOMS: atom_id res chain seq x y z
N MET A 1 -7.49 17.86 13.85
CA MET A 1 -8.47 16.75 13.79
C MET A 1 -7.90 15.55 14.53
N HIS A 2 -8.66 14.94 15.46
CA HIS A 2 -8.22 13.66 16.03
C HIS A 2 -8.09 12.63 14.90
N HIS A 3 -6.95 11.93 14.86
CA HIS A 3 -6.57 10.98 13.80
C HIS A 3 -7.62 9.89 13.57
N ARG A 4 -8.43 9.59 14.59
CA ARG A 4 -9.55 8.66 14.54
C ARG A 4 -10.71 9.16 13.67
N HIS A 5 -11.10 10.44 13.83
CA HIS A 5 -12.13 11.03 12.97
C HIS A 5 -11.67 11.10 11.51
N ALA A 6 -10.38 11.35 11.27
CA ALA A 6 -9.83 11.30 9.92
C ALA A 6 -9.93 9.90 9.30
N LEU A 7 -9.73 8.83 10.09
CA LEU A 7 -9.90 7.45 9.63
C LEU A 7 -11.37 7.12 9.33
N TYR A 8 -12.30 7.51 10.20
CA TYR A 8 -13.74 7.31 9.93
C TYR A 8 -14.21 8.11 8.72
N LEU A 9 -13.78 9.36 8.59
CA LEU A 9 -14.09 10.19 7.44
C LEU A 9 -13.51 9.58 6.16
N TYR A 10 -12.27 9.09 6.20
CA TYR A 10 -11.69 8.38 5.07
C TYR A 10 -12.49 7.13 4.68
N LEU A 11 -12.86 6.28 5.64
CA LEU A 11 -13.67 5.08 5.38
C LEU A 11 -15.07 5.43 4.85
N ALA A 12 -15.66 6.53 5.28
CA ALA A 12 -16.96 7.00 4.79
C ALA A 12 -16.88 7.59 3.38
N VAL A 13 -15.79 8.30 3.06
CA VAL A 13 -15.59 8.94 1.74
C VAL A 13 -15.10 7.96 0.68
N LEU A 14 -14.34 6.93 1.05
CA LEU A 14 -13.76 5.97 0.11
C LEU A 14 -14.78 5.26 -0.81
N PRO A 15 -15.99 4.85 -0.36
CA PRO A 15 -16.98 4.25 -1.25
C PRO A 15 -17.76 5.26 -2.09
N ALA A 16 -17.70 6.56 -1.79
CA ALA A 16 -18.46 7.59 -2.51
C ALA A 16 -18.22 7.61 -4.04
N PRO A 17 -16.97 7.47 -4.55
CA PRO A 17 -16.70 7.39 -5.99
C PRO A 17 -17.39 6.22 -6.71
N THR A 18 -17.76 5.17 -5.98
CA THR A 18 -18.46 4.00 -6.55
C THR A 18 -19.92 4.32 -6.86
N PHE A 19 -20.55 5.19 -6.08
CA PHE A 19 -21.95 5.60 -6.27
C PHE A 19 -22.11 6.69 -7.34
N VAL A 20 -21.04 7.42 -7.65
CA VAL A 20 -21.05 8.47 -8.67
C VAL A 20 -20.89 7.85 -10.06
N HIS A 21 -21.88 8.09 -10.91
CA HIS A 21 -21.93 7.65 -12.30
C HIS A 21 -21.66 8.79 -13.30
N ASP A 22 -21.59 10.04 -12.82
CA ASP A 22 -21.28 11.20 -13.65
C ASP A 22 -19.75 11.49 -13.64
N PRO A 23 -19.09 11.46 -14.81
CA PRO A 23 -17.66 11.77 -14.90
C PRO A 23 -17.32 13.20 -14.46
N ALA A 24 -18.23 14.17 -14.62
CA ALA A 24 -17.98 15.56 -14.21
C ALA A 24 -17.88 15.69 -12.68
N LEU A 25 -18.75 14.99 -11.96
CA LEU A 25 -18.74 14.95 -10.48
C LEU A 25 -17.47 14.27 -9.94
N LEU A 26 -17.00 13.20 -10.60
CA LEU A 26 -15.72 12.56 -10.26
C LEU A 26 -14.52 13.49 -10.51
N ALA A 27 -14.52 14.23 -11.62
CA ALA A 27 -13.48 15.21 -11.92
C ALA A 27 -13.46 16.34 -10.88
N LEU A 28 -14.62 16.85 -10.50
CA LEU A 28 -14.77 17.87 -9.47
C LEU A 28 -14.31 17.35 -8.10
N GLY A 29 -14.65 16.12 -7.74
CA GLY A 29 -14.14 15.46 -6.52
C GLY A 29 -12.62 15.34 -6.51
N LEU A 30 -12.01 15.00 -7.65
CA LEU A 30 -10.54 14.98 -7.81
C LEU A 30 -9.93 16.38 -7.64
N LEU A 31 -10.53 17.40 -8.24
CA LEU A 31 -10.07 18.78 -8.12
C LEU A 31 -10.14 19.30 -6.67
N ILE A 32 -11.23 19.02 -5.96
CA ILE A 32 -11.36 19.34 -4.55
C ILE A 32 -10.29 18.63 -3.73
N ALA A 33 -10.09 17.33 -3.96
CA ALA A 33 -9.06 16.57 -3.26
C ALA A 33 -7.64 17.12 -3.54
N LEU A 34 -7.35 17.51 -4.78
CA LEU A 34 -6.09 18.15 -5.17
C LEU A 34 -5.89 19.52 -4.50
N ALA A 35 -6.95 20.31 -4.37
CA ALA A 35 -6.91 21.61 -3.68
C ALA A 35 -6.63 21.43 -2.18
N LEU A 36 -7.30 20.47 -1.53
CA LEU A 36 -7.13 20.16 -0.11
C LEU A 36 -5.76 19.53 0.22
N ALA A 37 -5.10 18.90 -0.73
CA ALA A 37 -3.81 18.25 -0.51
C ALA A 37 -2.64 19.23 -0.27
N GLY A 38 -2.75 20.49 -0.71
CA GLY A 38 -1.73 21.53 -0.50
C GLY A 38 -0.44 21.30 -1.30
N THR A 39 0.72 21.62 -0.70
CA THR A 39 2.03 21.62 -1.38
C THR A 39 2.51 20.24 -1.86
N GLY A 40 2.00 19.16 -1.26
CA GLY A 40 2.33 17.77 -1.64
C GLY A 40 1.51 17.20 -2.81
N ARG A 41 0.56 17.96 -3.36
CA ARG A 41 -0.45 17.46 -4.31
C ARG A 41 0.12 16.72 -5.51
N TRP A 42 1.17 17.26 -6.14
CA TRP A 42 1.78 16.69 -7.34
C TRP A 42 2.60 15.43 -7.07
N ARG A 43 3.24 15.35 -5.89
CA ARG A 43 3.99 14.16 -5.48
C ARG A 43 3.05 12.98 -5.23
N ILE A 44 1.93 13.25 -4.55
CA ILE A 44 0.88 12.26 -4.27
C ILE A 44 0.23 11.83 -5.59
N LEU A 45 -0.09 12.79 -6.46
CA LEU A 45 -0.68 12.49 -7.77
C LEU A 45 0.23 11.60 -8.60
N ARG A 46 1.52 11.94 -8.74
CA ARG A 46 2.49 11.14 -9.51
C ARG A 46 2.64 9.72 -8.94
N ARG A 47 2.68 9.56 -7.62
CA ARG A 47 2.73 8.24 -6.97
C ARG A 47 1.46 7.43 -7.24
N SER A 48 0.30 8.07 -7.14
CA SER A 48 -0.99 7.45 -7.44
C SER A 48 -1.05 7.00 -8.89
N LEU A 49 -0.67 7.87 -9.81
CA LEU A 49 -0.66 7.59 -11.25
C LEU A 49 0.27 6.42 -11.58
N LEU A 50 1.50 6.43 -11.05
CA LEU A 50 2.46 5.33 -11.24
C LEU A 50 1.97 4.00 -10.64
N ALA A 51 1.30 4.05 -9.48
CA ALA A 51 0.80 2.85 -8.82
C ALA A 51 -0.32 2.18 -9.61
N ILE A 52 -1.20 2.97 -10.24
CA ILE A 52 -2.34 2.43 -10.99
C ILE A 52 -1.98 2.22 -12.46
N LEU A 53 -0.94 2.86 -12.99
CA LEU A 53 -0.63 2.87 -14.43
C LEU A 53 -0.68 1.48 -15.05
N ALA A 54 0.05 0.50 -14.48
CA ALA A 54 0.12 -0.85 -15.04
C ALA A 54 -1.26 -1.53 -15.09
N PHE A 55 -2.03 -1.41 -14.00
CA PHE A 55 -3.37 -1.98 -13.92
C PHE A 55 -4.34 -1.26 -14.88
N ASN A 56 -4.35 0.07 -14.86
CA ASN A 56 -5.25 0.89 -15.64
C ASN A 56 -4.99 0.76 -17.15
N LEU A 57 -3.72 0.69 -17.55
CA LEU A 57 -3.32 0.48 -18.93
C LEU A 57 -3.77 -0.90 -19.41
N SER A 58 -3.60 -1.93 -18.58
CA SER A 58 -4.02 -3.30 -18.91
C SER A 58 -5.55 -3.40 -19.08
N VAL A 59 -6.32 -2.83 -18.14
CA VAL A 59 -7.79 -2.83 -18.21
C VAL A 59 -8.28 -2.00 -19.39
N SER A 60 -7.73 -0.80 -19.59
CA SER A 60 -8.10 0.08 -20.70
C SER A 60 -7.79 -0.55 -22.05
N LEU A 61 -6.62 -1.19 -22.21
CA LEU A 61 -6.27 -1.94 -23.42
C LEU A 61 -7.25 -3.09 -23.68
N GLY A 62 -7.60 -3.86 -22.64
CA GLY A 62 -8.58 -4.93 -22.76
C GLY A 62 -9.93 -4.43 -23.28
N VAL A 63 -10.43 -3.34 -22.71
CA VAL A 63 -11.72 -2.75 -23.09
C VAL A 63 -11.67 -2.16 -24.49
N VAL A 64 -10.57 -1.51 -24.87
CA VAL A 64 -10.39 -0.99 -26.24
C VAL A 64 -10.33 -2.13 -27.26
N LEU A 65 -9.61 -3.21 -26.98
CA LEU A 65 -9.52 -4.38 -27.87
C LEU A 65 -10.89 -5.04 -28.06
N VAL A 66 -11.65 -5.23 -26.97
CA VAL A 66 -13.01 -5.78 -27.03
C VAL A 66 -13.95 -4.82 -27.77
N GLY A 67 -13.85 -3.51 -27.52
CA GLY A 67 -14.65 -2.48 -28.18
C GLY A 67 -14.36 -2.38 -29.69
N LEU A 68 -13.10 -2.54 -30.09
CA LEU A 68 -12.71 -2.65 -31.50
C LEU A 68 -13.30 -3.90 -32.16
N TRP A 69 -13.32 -5.03 -31.45
CA TRP A 69 -13.96 -6.25 -31.95
C TRP A 69 -15.48 -6.10 -32.09
N GLN A 70 -16.12 -5.38 -31.17
CA GLN A 70 -17.57 -5.14 -31.19
C GLN A 70 -17.97 -3.93 -32.06
N GLY A 71 -17.02 -3.21 -32.65
CA GLY A 71 -17.26 -2.01 -33.46
C GLY A 71 -17.82 -0.82 -32.68
N ARG A 72 -17.80 -0.85 -31.34
CA ARG A 72 -18.28 0.22 -30.46
C ARG A 72 -17.30 0.40 -29.32
N ILE A 73 -16.73 1.59 -29.21
CA ILE A 73 -15.86 1.98 -28.09
C ILE A 73 -16.67 2.88 -27.17
N ASP A 74 -17.01 2.38 -25.98
CA ASP A 74 -17.63 3.20 -24.94
C ASP A 74 -16.57 4.02 -24.20
N THR A 75 -16.25 5.18 -24.79
CA THR A 75 -15.28 6.14 -24.24
C THR A 75 -15.76 6.74 -22.91
N GLY A 76 -17.07 6.83 -22.70
CA GLY A 76 -17.67 7.35 -21.48
C GLY A 76 -17.39 6.45 -20.28
N TRP A 77 -17.61 5.14 -20.45
CA TRP A 77 -17.28 4.16 -19.42
C TRP A 77 -15.77 4.13 -19.11
N LEU A 78 -14.92 4.19 -20.15
CA LEU A 78 -13.47 4.16 -19.99
C LEU A 78 -12.98 5.35 -19.15
N LEU A 79 -13.49 6.56 -19.44
CA LEU A 79 -13.16 7.77 -18.71
C LEU A 79 -13.61 7.66 -17.25
N LEU A 80 -14.85 7.23 -17.02
CA LEU A 80 -15.44 7.08 -15.70
C LEU A 80 -14.65 6.09 -14.84
N ALA A 81 -14.31 4.92 -15.39
CA ALA A 81 -13.53 3.91 -14.70
C ALA A 81 -12.13 4.43 -14.31
N ASN A 82 -11.43 5.08 -15.24
CA ASN A 82 -10.09 5.61 -14.99
C ASN A 82 -10.10 6.72 -13.94
N LEU A 83 -11.08 7.62 -14.01
CA LEU A 83 -11.22 8.73 -13.08
C LEU A 83 -11.59 8.26 -11.67
N ARG A 84 -12.49 7.27 -11.56
CA ARG A 84 -12.86 6.63 -10.29
C ARG A 84 -11.65 5.99 -9.62
N VAL A 85 -10.91 5.15 -10.36
CA VAL A 85 -9.74 4.46 -9.79
C VAL A 85 -8.67 5.48 -9.38
N LEU A 86 -8.42 6.49 -10.21
CA LEU A 86 -7.47 7.57 -9.90
C LEU A 86 -7.87 8.31 -8.62
N LEU A 87 -9.14 8.69 -8.48
CA LEU A 87 -9.66 9.37 -7.30
C LEU A 87 -9.50 8.52 -6.03
N MET A 88 -9.88 7.25 -6.08
CA MET A 88 -9.76 6.34 -4.94
C MET A 88 -8.30 6.16 -4.51
N ALA A 89 -7.38 5.94 -5.45
CA ALA A 89 -5.97 5.82 -5.14
C ALA A 89 -5.39 7.13 -4.59
N TYR A 90 -5.76 8.26 -5.17
CA TYR A 90 -5.33 9.57 -4.70
C TYR A 90 -5.77 9.83 -3.25
N LEU A 91 -7.04 9.56 -2.92
CA LEU A 91 -7.57 9.65 -1.56
C LEU A 91 -6.79 8.73 -0.60
N GLY A 92 -6.48 7.50 -1.01
CA GLY A 92 -5.70 6.55 -0.22
C GLY A 92 -4.29 7.06 0.08
N PHE A 93 -3.55 7.51 -0.93
CA PHE A 93 -2.22 8.08 -0.73
C PHE A 93 -2.25 9.40 0.06
N TRP A 94 -3.28 10.22 -0.13
CA TRP A 94 -3.48 11.44 0.64
C TRP A 94 -3.71 11.17 2.12
N PHE A 95 -4.54 10.18 2.45
CA PHE A 95 -4.77 9.72 3.82
C PHE A 95 -3.48 9.22 4.48
N VAL A 96 -2.75 8.31 3.82
CA VAL A 96 -1.49 7.75 4.34
C VAL A 96 -0.43 8.83 4.56
N ALA A 97 -0.40 9.86 3.70
CA ALA A 97 0.56 10.96 3.82
C ALA A 97 0.28 11.92 4.99
N ARG A 98 -0.98 11.99 5.48
CA ARG A 98 -1.42 12.97 6.48
C ARG A 98 -1.73 12.37 7.84
N VAL A 99 -2.07 11.07 7.89
CA VAL A 99 -2.56 10.43 9.12
C VAL A 99 -1.53 9.42 9.62
N ASN A 100 -1.07 9.61 10.86
CA ASN A 100 -0.32 8.58 11.55
C ASN A 100 -1.25 7.41 11.91
N LEU A 101 -1.05 6.26 11.26
CA LEU A 101 -1.86 5.06 11.45
C LEU A 101 -1.89 4.60 12.91
N LEU A 102 -0.76 4.64 13.62
CA LEU A 102 -0.71 4.26 15.04
C LEU A 102 -1.56 5.19 15.91
N ALA A 103 -1.54 6.49 15.62
CA ALA A 103 -2.38 7.46 16.32
C ALA A 103 -3.88 7.28 16.00
N ALA A 104 -4.21 6.80 14.79
CA ALA A 104 -5.57 6.48 14.41
C ALA A 104 -6.10 5.20 15.12
N LEU A 105 -5.21 4.25 15.41
CA LEU A 105 -5.55 2.98 16.08
C LEU A 105 -5.63 3.08 17.61
N HIS A 106 -5.16 4.16 18.23
CA HIS A 106 -4.94 4.29 19.68
C HIS A 106 -6.07 3.77 20.60
N GLY A 107 -7.35 3.91 20.22
CA GLY A 107 -8.44 3.40 21.07
C GLY A 107 -8.89 1.97 20.78
N TRP A 108 -8.13 1.20 19.99
CA TRP A 108 -8.23 -0.25 19.88
C TRP A 108 -6.89 -0.85 20.36
N PRO A 109 -6.80 -1.29 21.63
CA PRO A 109 -5.53 -1.66 22.25
C PRO A 109 -4.87 -2.85 21.54
N THR A 110 -5.66 -3.87 21.19
CA THR A 110 -5.18 -5.06 20.45
C THR A 110 -4.64 -4.71 19.07
N ALA A 111 -5.37 -3.89 18.30
CA ALA A 111 -4.92 -3.47 16.97
C ALA A 111 -3.65 -2.61 17.04
N THR A 112 -3.56 -1.72 18.05
CA THR A 112 -2.36 -0.91 18.29
C THR A 112 -1.17 -1.79 18.68
N LEU A 113 -1.39 -2.80 19.53
CA LEU A 113 -0.37 -3.77 19.91
C LEU A 113 0.16 -4.53 18.70
N VAL A 114 -0.73 -5.11 17.89
CA VAL A 114 -0.35 -5.87 16.69
C VAL A 114 0.37 -4.97 15.68
N ALA A 115 -0.14 -3.76 15.43
CA ALA A 115 0.48 -2.83 14.49
C ALA A 115 1.87 -2.37 14.94
N THR A 116 2.07 -2.11 16.23
CA THR A 116 3.38 -1.71 16.78
C THR A 116 4.39 -2.86 16.69
N LEU A 117 4.00 -4.09 17.04
CA LEU A 117 4.84 -5.27 16.88
C LEU A 117 5.20 -5.50 15.42
N ALA A 118 4.22 -5.46 14.51
CA ALA A 118 4.45 -5.66 13.09
C ALA A 118 5.42 -4.62 12.51
N LEU A 119 5.29 -3.34 12.89
CA LEU A 119 6.21 -2.28 12.48
C LEU A 119 7.62 -2.48 13.05
N GLY A 120 7.74 -2.95 14.29
CA GLY A 120 9.02 -3.32 14.90
C GLY A 120 9.71 -4.44 14.13
N GLN A 121 8.98 -5.52 13.85
CA GLN A 121 9.49 -6.68 13.10
C GLN A 121 9.85 -6.31 11.66
N ALA A 122 9.02 -5.50 10.98
CA ALA A 122 9.32 -5.03 9.63
C ALA A 122 10.66 -4.28 9.57
N ARG A 123 10.94 -3.40 10.53
CA ARG A 123 12.23 -2.70 10.61
C ARG A 123 13.40 -3.61 10.92
N ALA A 124 13.21 -4.62 11.79
CA ALA A 124 14.23 -5.61 12.08
C ALA A 124 14.57 -6.45 10.84
N PHE A 125 13.56 -6.92 10.10
CA PHE A 125 13.76 -7.66 8.86
C PHE A 125 14.32 -6.79 7.74
N GLU A 126 13.96 -5.51 7.64
CA GLU A 126 14.55 -4.60 6.66
C GLU A 126 16.08 -4.48 6.85
N ARG A 127 16.53 -4.40 8.10
CA ARG A 127 17.96 -4.43 8.43
C ARG A 127 18.60 -5.76 8.04
N LEU A 128 17.97 -6.87 8.40
CA LEU A 128 18.48 -8.20 8.09
C LEU A 128 18.59 -8.46 6.58
N ILE A 129 17.61 -8.03 5.78
CA ILE A 129 17.64 -8.09 4.31
C ILE A 129 18.82 -7.28 3.75
N ARG A 130 19.09 -6.11 4.34
CA ARG A 130 20.24 -5.28 3.96
C ARG A 130 21.55 -5.99 4.24
N ASP A 131 21.67 -6.65 5.38
CA ASP A 131 22.85 -7.43 5.76
C ASP A 131 23.06 -8.62 4.83
N PHE A 132 21.99 -9.36 4.49
CA PHE A 132 22.05 -10.42 3.49
C PHE A 132 22.54 -9.91 2.13
N ARG A 133 22.07 -8.74 1.69
CA ARG A 133 22.53 -8.12 0.45
C ARG A 133 24.02 -7.80 0.50
N HIS A 134 24.53 -7.28 1.62
CA HIS A 134 25.96 -7.02 1.79
C HIS A 134 26.79 -8.31 1.82
N ALA A 135 26.32 -9.34 2.52
CA ALA A 135 26.97 -10.64 2.57
C ALA A 135 27.00 -11.34 1.19
N PHE A 136 25.95 -11.17 0.38
CA PHE A 136 25.91 -11.71 -0.97
C PHE A 136 26.85 -10.97 -1.91
N ALA A 137 26.92 -9.65 -1.78
CA ALA A 137 27.86 -8.84 -2.55
C ALA A 137 29.32 -9.17 -2.22
N SER A 138 29.67 -9.37 -0.94
CA SER A 138 31.05 -9.70 -0.53
C SER A 138 31.48 -11.11 -0.95
N ARG A 139 30.54 -12.06 -1.03
CA ARG A 139 30.80 -13.43 -1.49
C ARG A 139 30.78 -13.58 -3.01
N SER A 140 30.35 -12.56 -3.75
CA SER A 140 30.27 -12.58 -5.20
C SER A 140 31.47 -11.85 -5.81
N ILE A 141 32.49 -12.59 -6.22
CA ILE A 141 33.68 -12.04 -6.91
C ILE A 141 33.29 -11.45 -8.27
N ILE A 142 32.26 -12.01 -8.92
CA ILE A 142 31.73 -11.60 -10.22
C ILE A 142 30.29 -11.11 -10.05
N LYS A 143 29.86 -10.16 -10.88
CA LYS A 143 28.47 -9.64 -10.84
C LYS A 143 27.46 -10.79 -11.01
N PRO A 144 26.61 -11.05 -10.01
CA PRO A 144 25.75 -12.23 -9.99
C PRO A 144 24.66 -12.16 -11.06
N ARG A 145 24.39 -13.29 -11.73
CA ARG A 145 23.38 -13.41 -12.78
C ARG A 145 21.97 -13.29 -12.17
N LEU A 146 20.97 -13.02 -13.00
CA LEU A 146 19.58 -12.89 -12.55
C LEU A 146 19.07 -14.16 -11.85
N LEU A 147 19.50 -15.34 -12.31
CA LEU A 147 19.14 -16.62 -11.70
C LEU A 147 19.71 -16.77 -10.29
N ASP A 148 20.96 -16.36 -10.07
CA ASP A 148 21.61 -16.42 -8.75
C ASP A 148 20.92 -15.49 -7.76
N ARG A 149 20.51 -14.31 -8.23
CA ARG A 149 19.73 -13.35 -7.43
C ARG A 149 18.37 -13.94 -7.03
N ARG A 150 17.69 -14.65 -7.93
CA ARG A 150 16.41 -15.32 -7.63
C ARG A 150 16.59 -16.45 -6.60
N ARG A 151 17.60 -17.30 -6.78
CA ARG A 151 17.92 -18.38 -5.81
C ARG A 151 18.26 -17.80 -4.44
N HIS A 152 19.06 -16.75 -4.42
CA HIS A 152 19.41 -16.07 -3.19
C HIS A 152 18.20 -15.43 -2.50
N ALA A 153 17.31 -14.77 -3.24
CA ALA A 153 16.06 -14.24 -2.70
C ALA A 153 15.15 -15.34 -2.12
N GLY A 154 15.08 -16.51 -2.77
CA GLY A 154 14.36 -17.67 -2.24
C GLY A 154 14.95 -18.18 -0.92
N ALA A 155 16.28 -18.35 -0.86
CA ALA A 155 16.98 -18.76 0.36
C ALA A 155 16.81 -17.74 1.49
N GLN A 156 16.85 -16.43 1.17
CA GLN A 156 16.56 -15.38 2.14
C GLN A 156 15.12 -15.47 2.67
N ALA A 157 14.14 -15.66 1.80
CA ALA A 157 12.73 -15.73 2.19
C ALA A 157 12.47 -16.90 3.17
N ILE A 158 13.06 -18.07 2.89
CA ILE A 158 12.98 -19.24 3.78
C ILE A 158 13.62 -18.92 5.12
N ALA A 159 14.86 -18.40 5.13
CA ALA A 159 15.56 -18.05 6.37
C ALA A 159 14.82 -16.99 7.21
N LEU A 160 14.16 -16.03 6.56
CA LEU A 160 13.34 -15.03 7.24
C LEU A 160 12.06 -15.64 7.82
N LEU A 161 11.43 -16.57 7.10
CA LEU A 161 10.21 -17.25 7.57
C LEU A 161 10.52 -18.16 8.78
N ASP A 162 11.58 -18.95 8.71
CA ASP A 162 12.04 -19.80 9.81
C ASP A 162 12.35 -18.95 11.04
N LYS A 163 13.04 -17.82 10.84
CA LYS A 163 13.33 -16.86 11.91
C LYS A 163 12.06 -16.24 12.48
N ALA A 164 11.09 -15.85 11.64
CA ALA A 164 9.83 -15.29 12.10
C ALA A 164 9.03 -16.30 12.93
N GLN A 165 8.98 -17.56 12.50
CA GLN A 165 8.31 -18.63 13.23
C GLN A 165 8.98 -18.88 14.58
N ALA A 166 10.32 -19.00 14.62
CA ALA A 166 11.06 -19.19 15.86
C ALA A 166 10.86 -18.00 16.83
N GLN A 167 10.96 -16.77 16.32
CA GLN A 167 10.80 -15.56 17.12
C GLN A 167 9.37 -15.33 17.60
N SER A 168 8.34 -15.83 16.91
CA SER A 168 6.94 -15.63 17.32
C SER A 168 6.67 -16.16 18.73
N THR A 169 7.20 -17.34 19.05
CA THR A 169 7.06 -17.97 20.37
C THR A 169 7.81 -17.20 21.46
N GLU A 170 9.05 -16.78 21.17
CA GLU A 170 9.88 -16.01 22.10
C GLU A 170 9.26 -14.64 22.40
N VAL A 171 8.80 -13.93 21.36
CA VAL A 171 8.14 -12.63 21.50
C VAL A 171 6.84 -12.78 22.30
N ALA A 172 6.02 -13.79 22.01
CA ALA A 172 4.80 -14.03 22.76
C ALA A 172 5.07 -14.32 24.24
N LEU A 173 6.08 -15.16 24.55
CA LEU A 173 6.48 -15.47 25.93
C LEU A 173 7.00 -14.22 26.66
N ALA A 174 7.88 -13.45 26.01
CA ALA A 174 8.44 -12.22 26.57
C ALA A 174 7.39 -11.13 26.81
N MET A 175 6.35 -11.10 25.98
CA MET A 175 5.21 -10.20 26.15
C MET A 175 4.30 -10.65 27.29
N ARG A 176 4.03 -11.95 27.40
CA ARG A 176 3.27 -12.52 28.53
C ARG A 176 3.98 -12.29 29.87
N SER A 177 5.30 -12.49 29.94
CA SER A 177 6.06 -12.23 31.18
C SER A 177 6.07 -10.76 31.59
N ARG A 178 5.86 -9.84 30.64
CA ARG A 178 5.70 -8.39 30.87
C ARG A 178 4.25 -7.97 31.13
N GLY A 179 3.31 -8.92 31.22
CA GLY A 179 1.90 -8.67 31.51
C GLY A 179 1.10 -8.03 30.38
N SER A 180 1.58 -8.08 29.13
CA SER A 180 0.92 -7.34 28.03
C SER A 180 -0.29 -8.04 27.40
N PHE A 181 -0.56 -9.30 27.74
CA PHE A 181 -1.70 -10.07 27.23
C PHE A 181 -2.83 -10.29 28.25
N ASP A 182 -2.55 -10.08 29.54
CA ASP A 182 -3.45 -10.39 30.66
C ASP A 182 -3.91 -9.12 31.39
N ALA A 183 -3.89 -7.96 30.71
CA ALA A 183 -4.28 -6.64 31.21
C ALA A 183 -5.56 -6.12 30.55
#